data_AF-A0A1H9B405-F1
#
_entry.id   AF-A0A1H9B405-F1
#
_cell.length_a   1.000
_cell.length_b   1.000
_cell.length_c   1.000
_cell.angle_alpha   90.00
_cell.angle_beta   90.00
_cell.angle_gamma   90.00
#
_symmetry.space_group_name_H-M   'P 1'
#
loop_
_entity.id
_entity.type
_entity.pdbx_description
1 polymer ?
#
loop_
_entity_poly.entity_id
_entity_poly.type
_entity_poly.pdbx_seq_one_letter_code
_entity_poly.pdbx_strand_id
1 'polypeptide(L)'
;MSEKIWVSNGTNVLKKVMVCSPRYYVFNAINEITKGWMEKGEKEKNDQMVEEWDTLIQGYKENNVEVIEVEAHKELEVQTFARDFGAMVKEGAIIGKFRHPARQKETEVYEAKLKELGVPVIARCNAGCFEGGDFWMIDEHTIAFGVVDRTDYLGVSNLREQLEKYGYTVVAVPAPPANLHLDMIFNIVAEKICIAATRELPYNFIKMLERRNFKIIDVPSELVFKHGCNVQALGNGKVLGIENNKSVNEAMEAEGIEVVKLPLMQILKAGGGPHCMTYPIERE
;
A
#
# COMPACT_ATOMS: atom_id res chain seq x y z
N MET A 1 32.32 -4.47 -1.62
CA MET A 1 31.20 -3.98 -2.45
C MET A 1 30.07 -3.69 -1.50
N SER A 2 29.51 -2.48 -1.47
CA SER A 2 28.35 -2.19 -0.63
C SER A 2 27.16 -3.06 -1.08
N GLU A 3 26.46 -3.71 -0.15
CA GLU A 3 25.23 -4.43 -0.47
C GLU A 3 24.20 -3.45 -1.05
N LYS A 4 23.46 -3.87 -2.09
CA LYS A 4 22.41 -3.05 -2.70
C LYS A 4 21.29 -2.82 -1.68
N ILE A 5 20.91 -1.55 -1.47
CA ILE A 5 19.74 -1.16 -0.69
C ILE A 5 18.55 -1.05 -1.64
N TRP A 6 17.46 -1.76 -1.34
CA TRP A 6 16.23 -1.73 -2.15
C TRP A 6 15.27 -0.65 -1.64
N VAL A 7 14.69 -0.84 -0.46
CA VAL A 7 13.74 0.12 0.13
C VAL A 7 14.01 0.27 1.63
N SER A 8 14.70 1.34 2.02
CA SER A 8 15.08 1.57 3.43
C SER A 8 14.00 2.28 4.26
N ASN A 9 13.10 3.03 3.63
CA ASN A 9 11.93 3.64 4.27
C ASN A 9 10.80 3.94 3.27
N GLY A 10 9.65 4.41 3.75
CA GLY A 10 8.46 4.66 2.92
C GLY A 10 8.49 5.96 2.10
N THR A 11 9.43 6.87 2.33
CA THR A 11 9.37 8.27 1.87
C THR A 11 10.63 8.80 1.17
N ASN A 12 11.70 8.03 1.07
CA ASN A 12 12.84 8.38 0.23
C ASN A 12 12.40 8.47 -1.24
N VAL A 13 13.19 9.16 -2.07
CA VAL A 13 12.88 9.37 -3.49
C VAL A 13 12.61 8.03 -4.15
N LEU A 14 11.41 7.86 -4.69
CA LEU A 14 11.01 6.66 -5.41
C LEU A 14 11.75 6.60 -6.74
N LYS A 15 12.39 5.47 -7.03
CA LYS A 15 13.13 5.26 -8.30
C LYS A 15 12.48 4.22 -9.18
N LYS A 16 11.94 3.17 -8.57
CA LYS A 16 11.31 2.07 -9.30
C LYS A 16 10.04 1.62 -8.61
N VAL A 17 8.98 1.47 -9.39
CA VAL A 17 7.68 1.01 -8.92
C VAL A 17 7.15 -0.08 -9.83
N MET A 18 6.58 -1.12 -9.24
CA MET A 18 5.88 -2.18 -9.96
C MET A 18 4.37 -1.95 -9.90
N VAL A 19 3.69 -2.15 -11.02
CA VAL A 19 2.26 -1.89 -11.23
C VAL A 19 1.64 -2.96 -12.10
N CYS A 20 0.30 -3.08 -12.09
CA CYS A 20 -0.43 -3.96 -13.00
C CYS A 20 -1.70 -3.27 -13.52
N SER A 21 -1.91 -3.32 -14.83
CA SER A 21 -3.05 -2.70 -15.51
C SER A 21 -4.40 -3.27 -15.00
N PRO A 22 -5.45 -2.44 -14.81
CA PRO A 22 -6.78 -2.88 -14.38
C PRO A 22 -7.66 -3.40 -15.53
N ARG A 23 -7.10 -3.66 -16.72
CA ARG A 23 -7.85 -4.04 -17.94
C ARG A 23 -8.73 -5.28 -17.78
N TYR A 24 -8.39 -6.17 -16.85
CA TYR A 24 -9.15 -7.39 -16.54
C TYR A 24 -9.73 -7.39 -15.12
N TYR A 25 -9.82 -6.21 -14.50
CA TYR A 25 -10.41 -6.11 -13.17
C TYR A 25 -11.88 -6.54 -13.21
N VAL A 26 -12.33 -7.34 -12.24
CA VAL A 26 -13.74 -7.70 -12.07
C VAL A 26 -14.18 -7.32 -10.67
N PHE A 27 -15.35 -6.66 -10.56
CA PHE A 27 -15.91 -6.34 -9.25
C PHE A 27 -16.21 -7.63 -8.49
N ASN A 28 -15.56 -7.78 -7.33
CA ASN A 28 -15.86 -8.86 -6.41
C ASN A 28 -16.10 -8.31 -5.00
N ALA A 29 -16.98 -8.98 -4.25
CA ALA A 29 -17.42 -8.55 -2.94
C ALA A 29 -16.43 -8.90 -1.82
N ILE A 30 -15.13 -8.94 -2.13
CA ILE A 30 -14.07 -9.26 -1.15
C ILE A 30 -13.67 -8.05 -0.30
N ASN A 31 -14.19 -6.86 -0.61
CA ASN A 31 -14.08 -5.65 0.22
C ASN A 31 -15.44 -4.93 0.29
N GLU A 32 -15.67 -4.19 1.38
CA GLU A 32 -16.96 -3.55 1.65
C GLU A 32 -17.29 -2.40 0.69
N ILE A 33 -16.28 -1.73 0.11
CA ILE A 33 -16.50 -0.63 -0.85
C ILE A 33 -17.08 -1.17 -2.15
N THR A 34 -16.42 -2.14 -2.78
CA THR A 34 -16.88 -2.76 -4.02
C THR A 34 -18.24 -3.42 -3.81
N LYS A 35 -18.42 -4.16 -2.70
CA LYS A 35 -19.70 -4.76 -2.32
C LYS A 35 -20.82 -3.72 -2.25
N GLY A 36 -20.60 -2.59 -1.58
CA GLY A 36 -21.61 -1.52 -1.49
C GLY A 36 -21.95 -0.86 -2.83
N TRP A 37 -21.04 -0.85 -3.80
CA TRP A 37 -21.33 -0.40 -5.17
C TRP A 37 -22.08 -1.46 -5.98
N MET A 38 -21.72 -2.74 -5.84
CA MET A 38 -22.44 -3.85 -6.47
C MET A 38 -23.89 -3.92 -6.01
N GLU A 39 -24.17 -3.69 -4.72
CA GLU A 39 -25.53 -3.62 -4.16
C GLU A 39 -26.36 -2.47 -4.75
N LYS A 40 -25.70 -1.40 -5.24
CA LYS A 40 -26.33 -0.29 -5.96
C LYS A 40 -26.46 -0.55 -7.46
N GLY A 41 -26.09 -1.74 -7.94
CA GLY A 41 -26.15 -2.14 -9.34
C GLY A 41 -25.00 -1.65 -10.21
N GLU A 42 -23.92 -1.13 -9.61
CA GLU A 42 -22.73 -0.70 -10.33
C GLU A 42 -21.81 -1.88 -10.67
N LYS A 43 -21.04 -1.72 -11.74
CA LYS A 43 -20.09 -2.70 -12.28
C LYS A 43 -18.78 -2.03 -12.64
N GLU A 44 -17.74 -2.83 -12.84
CA GLU A 44 -16.49 -2.38 -13.42
C GLU A 44 -16.72 -1.68 -14.75
N LYS A 45 -15.93 -0.65 -14.99
CA LYS A 45 -15.78 -0.01 -16.31
C LYS A 45 -14.30 -0.02 -16.62
N ASN A 46 -13.79 -1.14 -17.13
CA ASN A 46 -12.34 -1.35 -17.27
C ASN A 46 -11.66 -0.29 -18.13
N ASP A 47 -12.30 0.18 -19.21
CA ASP A 47 -11.76 1.24 -20.05
C ASP A 47 -11.51 2.53 -19.24
N GLN A 48 -12.50 2.92 -18.42
CA GLN A 48 -12.36 4.07 -17.52
C GLN A 48 -11.29 3.82 -16.44
N MET A 49 -11.21 2.61 -15.89
CA MET A 49 -10.15 2.28 -14.93
C MET A 49 -8.76 2.35 -15.56
N VAL A 50 -8.60 1.96 -16.83
CA VAL A 50 -7.32 2.05 -17.55
C VAL A 50 -6.98 3.52 -17.82
N GLU A 51 -7.92 4.35 -18.24
CA GLU A 51 -7.70 5.80 -18.39
C GLU A 51 -7.27 6.46 -17.07
N GLU A 52 -7.94 6.13 -15.96
CA GLU A 52 -7.58 6.62 -14.62
C GLU A 52 -6.20 6.10 -14.19
N TRP A 53 -5.88 4.83 -14.47
CA TRP A 53 -4.57 4.24 -14.19
C TRP A 53 -3.46 4.88 -15.02
N ASP A 54 -3.71 5.27 -16.27
CA ASP A 54 -2.74 5.98 -17.09
C ASP A 54 -2.34 7.33 -16.46
N THR A 55 -3.24 7.99 -15.72
CA THR A 55 -2.90 9.20 -14.95
C THR A 55 -1.93 8.91 -13.80
N LEU A 56 -2.08 7.76 -13.12
CA LEU A 56 -1.15 7.29 -12.09
C LEU A 56 0.23 7.01 -12.72
N ILE A 57 0.26 6.32 -13.87
CA ILE A 57 1.50 6.01 -14.59
C ILE A 57 2.20 7.28 -15.07
N GLN A 58 1.45 8.25 -15.57
CA GLN A 58 1.99 9.54 -15.97
C GLN A 58 2.57 10.30 -14.76
N GLY A 59 1.88 10.27 -13.62
CA GLY A 59 2.37 10.85 -12.37
C GLY A 59 3.72 10.28 -11.92
N TYR A 60 3.96 8.98 -12.12
CA TYR A 60 5.28 8.38 -11.90
C TYR A 60 6.34 8.88 -12.90
N LYS A 61 6.02 8.85 -14.20
CA LYS A 61 6.95 9.23 -15.27
C LYS A 61 7.39 10.70 -15.14
N GLU A 62 6.47 11.60 -14.84
CA GLU A 62 6.76 13.03 -14.63
C GLU A 62 7.63 13.29 -13.41
N ASN A 63 7.66 12.36 -12.45
CA ASN A 63 8.50 12.42 -11.27
C ASN A 63 9.74 11.51 -11.38
N ASN A 64 10.12 11.12 -12.60
CA ASN A 64 11.32 10.32 -12.92
C ASN A 64 11.37 8.96 -12.21
N VAL A 65 10.20 8.34 -11.98
CA VAL A 65 10.09 6.98 -11.45
C VAL A 65 10.01 5.99 -12.61
N GLU A 66 10.88 4.98 -12.63
CA GLU A 66 10.82 3.85 -13.55
C GLU A 66 9.61 2.97 -13.22
N VAL A 67 8.71 2.80 -14.19
CA VAL A 67 7.50 1.99 -14.04
C VAL A 67 7.75 0.60 -14.62
N ILE A 68 7.63 -0.43 -13.78
CA ILE A 68 7.71 -1.84 -14.16
C ILE A 68 6.30 -2.41 -14.20
N GLU A 69 5.82 -2.71 -15.40
CA GLU A 69 4.51 -3.34 -15.57
C GLU A 69 4.62 -4.86 -15.43
N VAL A 70 3.70 -5.42 -14.62
CA VAL A 70 3.38 -6.85 -14.60
C VAL A 70 2.24 -7.08 -15.56
N GLU A 71 2.37 -8.11 -16.40
CA GLU A 71 1.33 -8.49 -17.34
C GLU A 71 0.03 -8.82 -16.58
N ALA A 72 -1.06 -8.17 -16.99
CA ALA A 72 -2.38 -8.43 -16.44
C ALA A 72 -2.96 -9.71 -17.03
N HIS A 73 -3.46 -10.60 -16.18
CA HIS A 73 -4.04 -11.88 -16.57
C HIS A 73 -5.55 -11.88 -16.36
N LYS A 74 -6.31 -12.43 -17.31
CA LYS A 74 -7.79 -12.40 -17.28
C LYS A 74 -8.37 -13.22 -16.13
N GLU A 75 -7.65 -14.26 -15.72
CA GLU A 75 -7.97 -15.15 -14.61
C GLU A 75 -7.62 -14.58 -13.24
N LEU A 76 -6.91 -13.45 -13.18
CA LEU A 76 -6.50 -12.77 -11.94
C LEU A 76 -7.26 -11.44 -11.80
N GLU A 77 -8.54 -11.57 -11.47
CA GLU A 77 -9.55 -10.50 -11.52
C GLU A 77 -9.27 -9.26 -10.65
N VAL A 78 -8.34 -9.32 -9.69
CA VAL A 78 -7.99 -8.18 -8.82
C VAL A 78 -6.49 -7.90 -8.78
N GLN A 79 -5.74 -8.47 -9.73
CA GLN A 79 -4.28 -8.35 -9.83
C GLN A 79 -3.79 -6.91 -9.84
N THR A 80 -4.59 -5.95 -10.32
CA THR A 80 -4.21 -4.53 -10.39
C THR A 80 -3.70 -3.93 -9.07
N PHE A 81 -4.14 -4.47 -7.93
CA PHE A 81 -3.68 -4.05 -6.61
C PHE A 81 -2.35 -4.73 -6.25
N ALA A 82 -1.28 -4.25 -6.90
CA ALA A 82 0.09 -4.76 -6.79
C ALA A 82 0.70 -4.64 -5.37
N ARG A 83 0.10 -3.85 -4.47
CA ARG A 83 0.57 -3.69 -3.09
C ARG A 83 0.60 -5.01 -2.32
N ASP A 84 -0.43 -5.82 -2.49
CA ASP A 84 -0.84 -6.71 -1.41
C ASP A 84 -0.10 -8.05 -1.36
N PHE A 85 0.63 -8.42 -2.41
CA PHE A 85 1.33 -9.71 -2.44
C PHE A 85 2.53 -9.78 -1.49
N GLY A 86 2.99 -8.65 -0.93
CA GLY A 86 4.17 -8.62 -0.08
C GLY A 86 4.58 -7.22 0.36
N ALA A 87 5.84 -7.07 0.74
CA ALA A 87 6.45 -5.78 1.09
C ALA A 87 7.94 -5.75 0.74
N MET A 88 8.52 -4.55 0.67
CA MET A 88 9.96 -4.37 0.48
C MET A 88 10.60 -3.77 1.72
N VAL A 89 11.82 -4.22 2.02
CA VAL A 89 12.73 -3.67 3.03
C VAL A 89 14.13 -3.46 2.42
N LYS A 90 15.10 -2.97 3.19
CA LYS A 90 16.43 -2.60 2.64
C LYS A 90 17.12 -3.79 1.97
N GLU A 91 16.95 -4.99 2.51
CA GLU A 91 17.58 -6.21 2.00
C GLU A 91 16.86 -6.86 0.82
N GLY A 92 15.55 -6.64 0.65
CA GLY A 92 14.76 -7.30 -0.38
C GLY A 92 13.27 -7.44 -0.07
N ALA A 93 12.64 -8.43 -0.70
CA ALA A 93 11.20 -8.65 -0.64
C ALA A 93 10.78 -9.60 0.50
N ILE A 94 9.69 -9.25 1.15
CA ILE A 94 8.90 -10.08 2.06
C ILE A 94 7.69 -10.56 1.26
N ILE A 95 7.59 -11.87 1.02
CA ILE A 95 6.45 -12.43 0.28
C ILE A 95 5.33 -12.78 1.24
N GLY A 96 4.15 -12.22 0.98
CA GLY A 96 2.94 -12.45 1.77
C GLY A 96 2.21 -13.74 1.40
N LYS A 97 1.06 -13.89 2.04
CA LYS A 97 0.11 -14.97 1.80
C LYS A 97 -1.28 -14.40 1.89
N PHE A 98 -1.90 -14.22 0.72
CA PHE A 98 -3.25 -13.70 0.58
C PHE A 98 -4.25 -14.52 1.40
N ARG A 99 -5.15 -13.81 2.10
CA ARG A 99 -6.24 -14.45 2.84
C ARG A 99 -7.25 -15.05 1.90
N HIS A 100 -7.67 -14.29 0.89
CA HIS A 100 -8.75 -14.69 -0.01
C HIS A 100 -8.21 -15.59 -1.14
N PRO A 101 -8.80 -16.78 -1.40
CA PRO A 101 -8.33 -17.70 -2.44
C PRO A 101 -8.28 -17.08 -3.85
N ALA A 102 -9.17 -16.13 -4.13
CA ALA A 102 -9.23 -15.40 -5.40
C ALA A 102 -7.92 -14.68 -5.75
N ARG A 103 -7.10 -14.34 -4.75
CA ARG A 103 -5.85 -13.59 -4.95
C ARG A 103 -4.59 -14.43 -4.84
N GLN A 104 -4.67 -15.66 -4.34
CA GLN A 104 -3.48 -16.46 -4.00
C GLN A 104 -2.58 -16.75 -5.20
N LYS A 105 -3.15 -16.86 -6.40
CA LYS A 105 -2.39 -17.07 -7.65
C LYS A 105 -1.63 -15.83 -8.11
N GLU A 106 -2.00 -14.64 -7.66
CA GLU A 106 -1.30 -13.39 -8.01
C GLU A 106 0.15 -13.39 -7.51
N THR A 107 0.42 -14.03 -6.36
CA THR A 107 1.75 -14.10 -5.76
C THR A 107 2.78 -14.69 -6.72
N GLU A 108 2.43 -15.74 -7.49
CA GLU A 108 3.36 -16.39 -8.41
C GLU A 108 3.81 -15.45 -9.53
N VAL A 109 2.88 -14.64 -10.06
CA VAL A 109 3.15 -13.69 -11.14
C VAL A 109 4.04 -12.55 -10.65
N TYR A 110 3.72 -11.98 -9.49
CA TYR A 110 4.50 -10.89 -8.90
C TYR A 110 5.90 -11.34 -8.46
N GLU A 111 6.01 -12.53 -7.87
CA GLU A 111 7.30 -13.09 -7.45
C GLU A 111 8.18 -13.42 -8.65
N ALA A 112 7.61 -13.92 -9.76
CA ALA A 112 8.35 -14.10 -11.00
C ALA A 112 8.94 -12.78 -11.51
N LYS A 113 8.18 -11.68 -11.45
CA LYS A 113 8.70 -10.35 -11.82
C LYS A 113 9.82 -9.88 -10.90
N LEU A 114 9.69 -10.07 -9.58
CA LEU A 114 10.76 -9.76 -8.63
C LEU A 114 12.05 -10.54 -8.93
N LYS A 115 11.92 -11.81 -9.30
CA LYS A 115 13.04 -12.66 -9.70
C LYS A 115 13.72 -12.16 -10.97
N GLU A 116 12.96 -11.74 -11.99
CA GLU A 116 13.49 -11.12 -13.21
C GLU A 116 14.30 -9.84 -12.91
N LEU A 117 13.85 -9.05 -11.93
CA LEU A 117 14.51 -7.83 -11.47
C LEU A 117 15.72 -8.09 -10.55
N GLY A 118 16.00 -9.35 -10.21
CA GLY A 118 17.08 -9.73 -9.29
C GLY A 118 16.81 -9.34 -7.83
N VAL A 119 15.56 -9.10 -7.45
CA VAL A 119 15.17 -8.80 -6.07
C VAL A 119 15.24 -10.08 -5.24
N PRO A 120 16.04 -10.13 -4.16
CA PRO A 120 16.08 -11.29 -3.29
C PRO A 120 14.80 -11.36 -2.45
N VAL A 121 14.27 -12.58 -2.27
CA VAL A 121 13.23 -12.86 -1.29
C VAL A 121 13.91 -13.19 0.04
N ILE A 122 13.68 -12.35 1.06
CA ILE A 122 14.37 -12.44 2.35
C ILE A 122 13.51 -13.06 3.47
N ALA A 123 12.19 -13.00 3.32
CA ALA A 123 11.21 -13.62 4.21
C ALA A 123 9.95 -14.03 3.44
N ARG A 124 9.23 -15.03 3.95
CA ARG A 124 7.95 -15.48 3.41
C ARG A 124 6.96 -15.82 4.51
N CYS A 125 5.71 -15.38 4.36
CA CYS A 125 4.61 -15.77 5.22
C CYS A 125 4.16 -17.21 4.92
N ASN A 126 4.66 -18.17 5.70
CA ASN A 126 4.38 -19.60 5.53
C ASN A 126 3.27 -20.11 6.48
N ALA A 127 2.95 -19.34 7.52
CA ALA A 127 1.87 -19.63 8.46
C ALA A 127 0.97 -18.39 8.62
N GLY A 128 -0.34 -18.58 8.76
CA GLY A 128 -1.29 -17.48 8.80
C GLY A 128 -1.42 -16.75 7.45
N CYS A 129 -1.79 -15.48 7.50
CA CYS A 129 -1.93 -14.59 6.33
C CYS A 129 -1.21 -13.26 6.57
N PHE A 130 -0.66 -12.69 5.50
CA PHE A 130 -0.06 -11.35 5.47
C PHE A 130 -0.25 -10.77 4.09
N GLU A 131 -0.79 -9.55 4.02
CA GLU A 131 -0.93 -8.77 2.78
C GLU A 131 -0.23 -7.42 2.94
N GLY A 132 0.38 -6.95 1.85
CA GLY A 132 1.22 -5.74 1.84
C GLY A 132 0.53 -4.43 2.21
N GLY A 133 -0.79 -4.32 2.05
CA GLY A 133 -1.54 -3.16 2.54
C GLY A 133 -1.45 -2.97 4.06
N ASP A 134 -1.08 -4.02 4.80
CA ASP A 134 -0.87 -3.96 6.24
C ASP A 134 0.55 -3.54 6.65
N PHE A 135 1.46 -3.31 5.70
CA PHE A 135 2.88 -3.07 5.98
C PHE A 135 3.25 -1.58 6.03
N TRP A 136 3.96 -1.18 7.09
CA TRP A 136 4.63 0.13 7.15
C TRP A 136 5.99 0.10 7.84
N MET A 137 6.98 0.79 7.27
CA MET A 137 8.26 1.07 7.93
C MET A 137 8.14 2.32 8.81
N ILE A 138 8.15 2.15 10.13
CA ILE A 138 7.99 3.24 11.10
C ILE A 138 9.31 4.01 11.27
N ASP A 139 10.42 3.28 11.31
CA ASP A 139 11.79 3.79 11.35
C ASP A 139 12.75 2.70 10.83
N GLU A 140 14.06 2.95 10.88
CA GLU A 140 15.10 2.04 10.35
C GLU A 140 15.06 0.62 10.95
N HIS A 141 14.52 0.48 12.16
CA HIS A 141 14.51 -0.79 12.90
C HIS A 141 13.10 -1.26 13.28
N THR A 142 12.06 -0.48 13.01
CA THR A 142 10.69 -0.79 13.41
C THR A 142 9.79 -0.86 12.19
N ILE A 143 9.13 -2.00 12.01
CA ILE A 143 8.07 -2.17 11.02
C ILE A 143 6.75 -2.48 11.74
N ALA A 144 5.65 -1.98 11.18
CA ALA A 144 4.30 -2.19 11.66
C ALA A 144 3.55 -3.09 10.68
N PHE A 145 2.90 -4.13 11.21
CA PHE A 145 1.95 -4.96 10.48
C PHE A 145 0.55 -4.74 11.05
N GLY A 146 -0.36 -4.25 10.21
CA GLY A 146 -1.79 -4.28 10.49
C GLY A 146 -2.26 -5.69 10.82
N VAL A 147 -3.12 -5.81 11.82
CA VAL A 147 -3.93 -7.01 12.05
C VAL A 147 -5.37 -6.58 11.90
N VAL A 148 -5.81 -6.58 10.64
CA VAL A 148 -7.08 -6.01 10.18
C VAL A 148 -7.95 -7.15 9.62
N ASP A 149 -8.39 -7.07 8.36
CA ASP A 149 -9.14 -8.17 7.73
C ASP A 149 -8.20 -9.22 7.12
N ARG A 150 -7.09 -8.77 6.51
CA ARG A 150 -6.27 -9.62 5.63
C ARG A 150 -5.08 -10.27 6.31
N THR A 151 -4.40 -9.55 7.20
CA THR A 151 -3.29 -10.09 7.99
C THR A 151 -3.76 -10.59 9.35
N ASP A 152 -3.25 -11.75 9.81
CA ASP A 152 -3.51 -12.29 11.16
C ASP A 152 -2.26 -12.39 12.03
N TYR A 153 -2.46 -12.58 13.33
CA TYR A 153 -1.37 -12.71 14.31
C TYR A 153 -0.42 -13.88 14.03
N LEU A 154 -0.88 -14.93 13.34
CA LEU A 154 -0.03 -16.05 12.97
C LEU A 154 0.94 -15.63 11.85
N GLY A 155 0.46 -14.90 10.85
CA GLY A 155 1.28 -14.28 9.81
C GLY A 155 2.29 -13.29 10.38
N VAL A 156 1.83 -12.42 11.30
CA VAL A 156 2.71 -11.48 12.00
C VAL A 156 3.81 -12.21 12.76
N SER A 157 3.46 -13.25 13.52
CA SER A 157 4.44 -14.00 14.32
C SER A 157 5.44 -14.75 13.44
N ASN A 158 4.96 -15.36 12.35
CA ASN A 158 5.81 -16.07 11.40
C ASN A 158 6.82 -15.17 10.70
N LEU A 159 6.41 -13.96 10.31
CA LEU A 159 7.31 -12.98 9.69
C LEU A 159 8.23 -12.31 10.72
N ARG A 160 7.75 -12.06 11.94
CA ARG A 160 8.58 -11.50 13.03
C ARG A 160 9.83 -12.33 13.28
N GLU A 161 9.69 -13.65 13.40
CA GLU A 161 10.81 -14.57 13.61
C GLU A 161 11.85 -14.50 12.47
N GLN A 162 11.37 -14.43 11.22
CA GLN A 162 12.25 -14.37 10.05
C GLN A 162 12.97 -13.03 9.90
N LEU A 163 12.36 -11.94 10.36
CA LEU A 163 12.85 -10.57 10.19
C LEU A 163 13.77 -10.12 11.34
N GLU A 164 13.77 -10.82 12.47
CA GLU A 164 14.65 -10.53 13.62
C GLU A 164 16.14 -10.55 13.24
N LYS A 165 16.56 -11.51 12.40
CA LYS A 165 17.95 -11.62 11.93
C LYS A 165 18.44 -10.41 11.10
N TYR A 166 17.52 -9.60 10.60
CA TYR A 166 17.80 -8.35 9.87
C TYR A 166 17.74 -7.11 10.77
N GLY A 167 17.45 -7.30 12.07
CA GLY A 167 17.38 -6.23 13.06
C GLY A 167 16.03 -5.52 13.14
N TYR A 168 14.97 -6.06 12.51
CA TYR A 168 13.64 -5.46 12.58
C TYR A 168 12.86 -5.90 13.82
N THR A 169 12.28 -4.91 14.50
CA THR A 169 11.21 -5.10 15.48
C THR A 169 9.86 -5.00 14.77
N VAL A 170 9.06 -6.06 14.84
CA VAL A 170 7.71 -6.11 14.23
C VAL A 170 6.62 -5.79 15.25
N VAL A 171 5.96 -4.65 15.07
CA VAL A 171 4.82 -4.18 15.86
C VAL A 171 3.51 -4.58 15.19
N ALA A 172 2.62 -5.26 15.91
CA ALA A 172 1.28 -5.54 15.43
C ALA A 172 0.34 -4.36 15.71
N VAL A 173 -0.47 -3.97 14.73
CA VAL A 173 -1.42 -2.86 14.82
C VAL A 173 -2.84 -3.38 14.58
N PRO A 174 -3.56 -3.85 15.62
CA PRO A 174 -4.92 -4.34 15.45
C PRO A 174 -5.88 -3.20 15.08
N ALA A 175 -6.73 -3.38 14.07
CA ALA A 175 -7.75 -2.41 13.70
C ALA A 175 -9.05 -3.12 13.26
N PRO A 176 -10.20 -2.42 13.21
CA PRO A 176 -11.45 -3.03 12.77
C PRO A 176 -11.35 -3.64 11.36
N PRO A 177 -11.87 -4.86 11.13
CA PRO A 177 -11.73 -5.55 9.84
C PRO A 177 -12.41 -4.80 8.68
N ALA A 178 -13.41 -3.94 8.96
CA ALA A 178 -14.04 -3.12 7.94
C ALA A 178 -13.05 -2.21 7.18
N ASN A 179 -11.90 -1.91 7.77
CA ASN A 179 -10.85 -1.10 7.14
C ASN A 179 -10.02 -1.85 6.10
N LEU A 180 -10.21 -3.17 5.95
CA LEU A 180 -9.47 -4.07 5.04
C LEU A 180 -7.98 -4.23 5.41
N HIS A 181 -7.22 -3.15 5.33
CA HIS A 181 -5.77 -3.07 5.57
C HIS A 181 -5.41 -1.81 6.38
N LEU A 182 -4.19 -1.78 6.92
CA LEU A 182 -3.65 -0.62 7.64
C LEU A 182 -3.50 0.63 6.75
N ASP A 183 -3.15 0.49 5.47
CA ASP A 183 -2.97 1.62 4.53
C ASP A 183 -4.26 2.39 4.20
N MET A 184 -5.42 1.85 4.56
CA MET A 184 -6.72 2.54 4.48
C MET A 184 -6.93 3.54 5.60
N ILE A 185 -6.20 3.40 6.71
CA ILE A 185 -6.35 4.22 7.93
C ILE A 185 -5.05 4.87 8.40
N PHE A 186 -3.91 4.57 7.78
CA PHE A 186 -2.60 5.11 8.16
C PHE A 186 -1.63 5.11 6.98
N ASN A 187 -0.85 6.19 6.81
CA ASN A 187 0.19 6.26 5.79
C ASN A 187 1.27 7.27 6.15
N ILE A 188 2.54 6.96 5.88
CA ILE A 188 3.67 7.87 6.10
C ILE A 188 3.97 8.59 4.78
N VAL A 189 3.78 9.91 4.78
CA VAL A 189 3.74 10.74 3.56
C VAL A 189 5.01 11.56 3.35
N ALA A 190 5.74 11.85 4.42
CA ALA A 190 7.06 12.46 4.40
C ALA A 190 7.85 12.07 5.65
N GLU A 191 9.12 12.48 5.73
CA GLU A 191 9.94 12.27 6.93
C GLU A 191 9.22 12.86 8.16
N LYS A 192 8.90 11.99 9.13
CA LYS A 192 8.18 12.34 10.36
C LYS A 192 6.80 12.99 10.15
N ILE A 193 6.16 12.79 9.00
CA ILE A 193 4.76 13.21 8.77
C ILE A 193 3.95 12.01 8.29
N CYS A 194 2.82 11.76 8.96
CA CYS A 194 1.87 10.73 8.56
C CYS A 194 0.45 11.30 8.52
N ILE A 195 -0.38 10.70 7.67
CA ILE A 195 -1.83 10.85 7.70
C ILE A 195 -2.43 9.63 8.40
N ALA A 196 -3.42 9.85 9.26
CA ALA A 196 -3.98 8.77 10.06
C ALA A 196 -5.44 9.05 10.41
N ALA A 197 -6.31 8.06 10.20
CA ALA A 197 -7.63 8.04 10.81
C ALA A 197 -7.51 7.65 12.28
N THR A 198 -7.17 8.61 13.14
CA THR A 198 -6.71 8.33 14.51
C THR A 198 -7.75 7.62 15.37
N ARG A 199 -9.04 7.80 15.07
CA ARG A 199 -10.16 7.12 15.74
C ARG A 199 -10.29 5.64 15.38
N GLU A 200 -9.71 5.22 14.26
CA GLU A 200 -9.70 3.83 13.79
C GLU A 200 -8.45 3.06 14.24
N LEU A 201 -7.48 3.74 14.85
CA LEU A 201 -6.18 3.19 15.23
C LEU A 201 -6.06 2.95 16.75
N PRO A 202 -5.28 1.95 17.17
CA PRO A 202 -5.00 1.73 18.59
C PRO A 202 -4.31 2.92 19.25
N TYR A 203 -4.76 3.27 20.45
CA TYR A 203 -4.12 4.29 21.29
C TYR A 203 -2.60 4.10 21.41
N ASN A 204 -2.13 2.87 21.63
CA ASN A 204 -0.70 2.58 21.78
C ASN A 204 0.10 2.83 20.49
N PHE A 205 -0.50 2.61 19.32
CA PHE A 205 0.14 2.90 18.04
C PHE A 205 0.27 4.42 17.83
N ILE A 206 -0.78 5.18 18.12
CA ILE A 206 -0.74 6.65 18.09
C ILE A 206 0.33 7.19 19.05
N LYS A 207 0.37 6.71 20.30
CA LYS A 207 1.40 7.12 21.28
C LYS A 207 2.81 6.73 20.85
N MET A 208 2.97 5.61 20.14
CA MET A 208 4.25 5.19 19.59
C MET A 208 4.75 6.18 18.52
N LEU A 209 3.87 6.65 17.64
CA LEU A 209 4.16 7.65 16.62
C LEU A 209 4.52 9.00 17.25
N GLU A 210 3.73 9.48 18.20
CA GLU A 210 3.99 10.73 18.93
C GLU A 210 5.34 10.71 19.64
N ARG A 211 5.68 9.61 20.35
CA ARG A 211 6.99 9.44 21.02
C ARG A 211 8.17 9.42 20.05
N ARG A 212 7.91 9.11 18.78
CA ARG A 212 8.89 9.14 17.68
C ARG A 212 8.90 10.46 16.91
N ASN A 213 8.20 11.48 17.44
CA ASN A 213 8.07 12.83 16.91
C ASN A 213 7.41 12.88 15.52
N PHE A 214 6.47 11.97 15.23
CA PHE A 214 5.64 12.12 14.04
C PHE A 214 4.65 13.26 14.22
N LYS A 215 4.58 14.14 13.22
CA LYS A 215 3.42 14.99 12.98
C LYS A 215 2.31 14.12 12.39
N ILE A 216 1.19 14.02 13.10
CA ILE A 216 0.02 13.27 12.66
C ILE A 216 -1.00 14.27 12.09
N ILE A 217 -1.27 14.16 10.79
CA ILE A 217 -2.38 14.82 10.13
C ILE A 217 -3.60 13.92 10.30
N ASP A 218 -4.57 14.37 11.10
CA ASP A 218 -5.79 13.60 11.35
C ASP A 218 -6.67 13.53 10.10
N VAL A 219 -7.05 12.31 9.71
CA VAL A 219 -8.00 12.04 8.64
C VAL A 219 -9.32 11.65 9.28
N PRO A 220 -10.42 12.38 9.03
CA PRO A 220 -11.72 12.00 9.57
C PRO A 220 -12.15 10.59 9.14
N SER A 221 -12.71 9.79 10.06
CA SER A 221 -13.11 8.39 9.80
C SER A 221 -14.06 8.25 8.60
N GLU A 222 -14.90 9.26 8.32
CA GLU A 222 -15.80 9.27 7.16
C GLU A 222 -15.07 9.28 5.80
N LEU A 223 -13.76 9.59 5.78
CA LEU A 223 -12.93 9.55 4.59
C LEU A 223 -12.22 8.20 4.41
N VAL A 224 -12.29 7.27 5.35
CA VAL A 224 -11.65 5.95 5.22
C VAL A 224 -12.18 5.18 4.01
N PHE A 225 -13.51 5.09 3.87
CA PHE A 225 -14.15 4.48 2.69
C PHE A 225 -14.09 5.36 1.42
N LYS A 226 -13.46 6.53 1.51
CA LYS A 226 -13.06 7.38 0.37
C LYS A 226 -11.54 7.37 0.18
N HIS A 227 -10.84 6.40 0.79
CA HIS A 227 -9.40 6.20 0.63
C HIS A 227 -8.58 7.38 1.14
N GLY A 228 -9.05 8.06 2.19
CA GLY A 228 -8.45 9.29 2.72
C GLY A 228 -6.98 9.14 3.11
N CYS A 229 -6.56 7.96 3.56
CA CYS A 229 -5.15 7.69 3.88
C CYS A 229 -4.35 7.05 2.73
N ASN A 230 -5.01 6.67 1.62
CA ASN A 230 -4.38 5.88 0.57
C ASN A 230 -3.68 6.79 -0.45
N VAL A 231 -2.46 7.22 -0.13
CA VAL A 231 -1.62 8.07 -1.00
C VAL A 231 -0.26 7.43 -1.21
N GLN A 232 0.42 7.76 -2.32
CA GLN A 232 1.74 7.19 -2.61
C GLN A 232 2.83 8.26 -2.48
N ALA A 233 3.72 8.12 -1.50
CA ALA A 233 4.89 8.98 -1.38
C ALA A 233 5.89 8.77 -2.53
N LEU A 234 6.24 9.87 -3.21
CA LEU A 234 7.27 9.94 -4.25
C LEU A 234 8.64 10.36 -3.69
N GLY A 235 8.66 10.94 -2.49
CA GLY A 235 9.83 11.50 -1.83
C GLY A 235 10.00 12.99 -2.08
N ASN A 236 10.97 13.61 -1.41
CA ASN A 236 11.16 15.08 -1.38
C ASN A 236 9.88 15.85 -1.01
N GLY A 237 9.11 15.33 -0.05
CA GLY A 237 7.86 15.96 0.38
C GLY A 237 6.78 15.97 -0.71
N LYS A 238 6.76 14.99 -1.62
CA LYS A 238 5.74 14.88 -2.68
C LYS A 238 4.98 13.56 -2.61
N VAL A 239 3.68 13.61 -2.88
CA VAL A 239 2.79 12.44 -2.93
C VAL A 239 1.92 12.44 -4.18
N LEU A 240 1.52 11.24 -4.63
CA LEU A 240 0.36 11.04 -5.49
C LEU A 240 -0.87 10.88 -4.59
N GLY A 241 -1.80 11.83 -4.66
CA GLY A 241 -3.03 11.87 -3.87
C GLY A 241 -4.29 11.74 -4.73
N ILE A 242 -5.44 11.63 -4.07
CA ILE A 242 -6.75 11.53 -4.75
C ILE A 242 -7.36 12.92 -4.84
N GLU A 243 -7.71 13.37 -6.05
CA GLU A 243 -8.22 14.73 -6.29
C GLU A 243 -9.43 15.09 -5.42
N ASN A 244 -10.34 14.14 -5.23
CA ASN A 244 -11.58 14.34 -4.47
C ASN A 244 -11.39 14.43 -2.95
N ASN A 245 -10.24 14.02 -2.41
CA ASN A 245 -9.94 14.09 -0.98
C ASN A 245 -9.38 15.47 -0.59
N LYS A 246 -10.13 16.53 -0.93
CA LYS A 246 -9.69 17.94 -0.83
C LYS A 246 -9.15 18.31 0.54
N SER A 247 -9.87 18.00 1.61
CA SER A 247 -9.45 18.36 2.98
C SER A 247 -8.15 17.67 3.41
N VAL A 248 -7.91 16.43 2.95
CA VAL A 248 -6.65 15.72 3.24
C VAL A 248 -5.52 16.31 2.42
N ASN A 249 -5.77 16.61 1.14
CA ASN A 249 -4.79 17.25 0.27
C ASN A 249 -4.37 18.62 0.82
N GLU A 250 -5.34 19.47 1.19
CA GLU A 250 -5.09 20.79 1.79
C GLU A 250 -4.31 20.69 3.11
N ALA A 251 -4.62 19.69 3.95
CA ALA A 251 -3.90 19.46 5.20
C ALA A 251 -2.45 19.01 4.97
N MET A 252 -2.19 18.18 3.95
CA MET A 252 -0.83 17.81 3.54
C MET A 252 -0.07 19.02 2.97
N GLU A 253 -0.71 19.79 2.08
CA GLU A 253 -0.14 21.00 1.48
C GLU A 253 0.23 22.05 2.54
N ALA A 254 -0.57 22.19 3.60
CA ALA A 254 -0.29 23.07 4.73
C ALA A 254 0.98 22.68 5.52
N GLU A 255 1.36 21.40 5.50
CA GLU A 255 2.62 20.90 6.08
C GLU A 255 3.78 20.89 5.07
N GLY A 256 3.61 21.53 3.91
CA GLY A 256 4.63 21.67 2.88
C GLY A 256 4.78 20.47 1.94
N ILE A 257 3.79 19.56 1.93
CA ILE A 257 3.79 18.40 1.03
C ILE A 257 3.15 18.77 -0.30
N GLU A 258 3.86 18.58 -1.41
CA GLU A 258 3.30 18.72 -2.75
C GLU A 258 2.40 17.51 -3.08
N VAL A 259 1.16 17.78 -3.50
CA VAL A 259 0.18 16.74 -3.84
C VAL A 259 -0.11 16.75 -5.34
N VAL A 260 0.31 15.69 -6.04
CA VAL A 260 -0.12 15.42 -7.41
C VAL A 260 -1.51 14.76 -7.34
N LYS A 261 -2.54 15.49 -7.76
CA LYS A 261 -3.94 15.11 -7.61
C LYS A 261 -4.38 14.22 -8.78
N LEU A 262 -4.66 12.96 -8.48
CA LEU A 262 -5.12 11.98 -9.47
C LEU A 262 -6.66 11.97 -9.55
N PRO A 263 -7.26 12.10 -10.74
CA PRO A 263 -8.71 12.15 -10.94
C PRO A 263 -9.34 10.75 -10.95
N LEU A 264 -9.19 10.02 -9.84
CA LEU A 264 -9.67 8.64 -9.71
C LEU A 264 -11.15 8.61 -9.32
N MET A 265 -11.92 7.73 -9.97
CA MET A 265 -13.34 7.52 -9.69
C MET A 265 -13.70 6.03 -9.72
N GLN A 266 -13.56 5.36 -10.87
CA GLN A 266 -13.86 3.94 -10.99
C GLN A 266 -12.87 3.05 -10.24
N ILE A 267 -11.59 3.42 -10.21
CA ILE A 267 -10.60 2.73 -9.37
C ILE A 267 -11.00 2.77 -7.89
N LEU A 268 -11.55 3.89 -7.40
CA LEU A 268 -11.96 4.00 -6.01
C LEU A 268 -13.18 3.09 -5.71
N LYS A 269 -14.06 2.87 -6.70
CA LYS A 269 -15.18 1.92 -6.55
C LYS A 269 -14.70 0.46 -6.46
N ALA A 270 -13.52 0.15 -7.02
CA ALA A 270 -12.85 -1.15 -6.90
C ALA A 270 -12.22 -1.39 -5.51
N GLY A 271 -12.28 -0.40 -4.61
CA GLY A 271 -11.89 -0.55 -3.21
C GLY A 271 -10.44 -0.20 -2.89
N GLY A 272 -9.62 0.20 -3.86
CA GLY A 272 -8.24 0.65 -3.65
C GLY A 272 -7.97 2.07 -4.17
N GLY A 273 -6.87 2.65 -3.73
CA GLY A 273 -6.38 3.95 -4.19
C GLY A 273 -4.95 3.86 -4.77
N PRO A 274 -4.27 5.01 -4.94
CA PRO A 274 -2.91 5.07 -5.45
C PRO A 274 -1.97 4.08 -4.77
N HIS A 275 -1.89 4.04 -3.44
CA HIS A 275 -0.95 3.17 -2.71
C HIS A 275 -1.20 1.66 -2.94
N CYS A 276 -2.47 1.26 -3.08
CA CYS A 276 -2.84 -0.14 -3.33
C CYS A 276 -2.41 -0.63 -4.72
N MET A 277 -2.34 0.26 -5.71
CA MET A 277 -2.02 -0.07 -7.10
C MET A 277 -0.52 -0.19 -7.40
N THR A 278 0.34 0.07 -6.41
CA THR A 278 1.79 0.19 -6.57
C THR A 278 2.53 -0.68 -5.58
N TYR A 279 3.69 -1.14 -6.03
CA TYR A 279 4.67 -1.81 -5.22
C TYR A 279 6.06 -1.18 -5.44
N PRO A 280 6.53 -0.27 -4.57
CA PRO A 280 7.86 0.31 -4.61
C PRO A 280 8.93 -0.78 -4.58
N ILE A 281 9.83 -0.78 -5.56
CA ILE A 281 10.94 -1.74 -5.68
C ILE A 281 12.25 -1.11 -5.22
N GLU A 282 12.44 0.17 -5.54
CA GLU A 282 13.69 0.88 -5.27
C GLU A 282 13.41 2.32 -4.86
N ARG A 283 14.02 2.74 -3.75
CA ARG A 283 14.09 4.13 -3.29
C ARG A 283 15.56 4.49 -3.01
N GLU A 284 15.90 5.79 -3.14
CA GLU A 284 17.23 6.31 -2.75
C GLU A 284 17.56 6.05 -1.28
#